data_AF-A0A3D0M2R9-F1
#
_entry.id   AF-A0A3D0M2R9-F1
#
_cell.length_a   1.000
_cell.length_b   1.000
_cell.length_c   1.000
_cell.angle_alpha   90.00
_cell.angle_beta   90.00
_cell.angle_gamma   90.00
#
_symmetry.space_group_name_H-M   'P 1'
#
loop_
_entity.id
_entity.type
_entity.pdbx_description
1 polymer ?
#
loop_
_entity_poly.entity_id
_entity_poly.type
_entity_poly.pdbx_seq_one_letter_code
_entity_poly.pdbx_strand_id
1 'polypeptide(L)'
;MKKKHVKCIFSLTLALTLFLMLILSAYTADINEAETKAAALKKLGLFKGVSETDFDLDRAPTRVEAMVMLIRILGKEAEVLKMGGTHPFTDVPDWADKYIGYAYEKGLTKGVSATSFGTGNADSDMYLTFMLRALGYSDATGEFLWNSPDLLAKAVGILPVGVDTSNFLRSDVVLISWASLQAYLKGGSKVMSNKLIEEGVFAKEDYGKTIDYVNEPKPDFFIVNNFDTLKYALADNNVKAIVIDTEVPMVVTGELTVPIGVTLMVNRGNDFYIEGTLINNGTIQVMGADSFTDDLINYSVMSVQNGGKVINNGNLKLCASSIRDSVDRGPVGGQLRVFDGSFENKGTVCLEKGMVNTHGGMAVIVGGTFTNDAFALLDGFFFQVDEGIFTNNKGAVIINNSHIFVKDTGTFINNGMLSGAEANEQGNTVEFNDEILENKIRAAMSKPDGEITKEEAAAVTFLDLSNKSFDDMNSKNGGIRNIGALKYFTNLKELNLSFNNISDFSPLAGLTKLESLGFSGVPVKDLSPLKGLTKMICLTFDFNYAPEQGHNGYASLDFMSDMKNLEIFEARSAGIKDISTLGNLTKLWSVFLTENL
;
A
#
# COMPACT_ATOMS: atom_id res chain seq x y z
N MET A 1 53.97 -4.27 -42.00
CA MET A 1 53.47 -3.70 -40.73
C MET A 1 52.64 -2.42 -40.84
N LYS A 2 52.78 -1.54 -41.85
CA LYS A 2 52.12 -0.20 -41.85
C LYS A 2 50.59 -0.16 -42.09
N LYS A 3 49.99 -1.09 -42.85
CA LYS A 3 48.54 -1.02 -43.17
C LYS A 3 47.59 -1.42 -42.04
N LYS A 4 48.02 -2.28 -41.10
CA LYS A 4 47.16 -2.77 -40.00
C LYS A 4 47.01 -1.73 -38.88
N HIS A 5 48.05 -0.94 -38.61
CA HIS A 5 48.00 0.14 -37.62
C HIS A 5 47.25 1.38 -38.11
N VAL A 6 47.33 1.72 -39.40
CA VAL A 6 46.55 2.84 -39.96
C VAL A 6 45.05 2.56 -39.90
N LYS A 7 44.60 1.33 -40.23
CA LYS A 7 43.19 0.95 -40.05
C LYS A 7 42.74 1.00 -38.60
N CYS A 8 43.57 0.51 -37.67
CA CYS A 8 43.25 0.50 -36.25
C CYS A 8 43.14 1.92 -35.65
N ILE A 9 44.04 2.83 -36.04
CA ILE A 9 43.98 4.25 -35.63
C ILE A 9 42.74 4.93 -36.23
N PHE A 10 42.43 4.69 -37.51
CA PHE A 10 41.25 5.29 -38.16
C PHE A 10 39.94 4.77 -37.54
N SER A 11 39.87 3.49 -37.19
CA SER A 11 38.74 2.91 -36.48
C SER A 11 38.61 3.46 -35.05
N LEU A 12 39.71 3.68 -34.33
CA LEU A 12 39.69 4.30 -33.00
C LEU A 12 39.25 5.76 -33.06
N THR A 13 39.74 6.54 -34.03
CA THR A 13 39.32 7.94 -34.20
C THR A 13 37.86 8.04 -34.62
N LEU A 14 37.38 7.16 -35.50
CA LEU A 14 35.97 7.15 -35.92
C LEU A 14 35.05 6.75 -34.76
N ALA A 15 35.44 5.73 -33.98
CA ALA A 15 34.72 5.32 -32.78
C ALA A 15 34.72 6.42 -31.70
N LEU A 16 35.86 7.09 -31.49
CA LEU A 16 35.96 8.21 -30.55
C LEU A 16 35.12 9.41 -31.01
N THR A 17 35.09 9.73 -32.31
CA THR A 17 34.25 10.80 -32.86
C THR A 17 32.77 10.45 -32.81
N LEU A 18 32.38 9.20 -33.08
CA LEU A 18 30.99 8.74 -32.94
C LEU A 18 30.56 8.76 -31.47
N PHE A 19 31.44 8.35 -30.56
CA PHE A 19 31.21 8.40 -29.11
C PHE A 19 31.10 9.84 -28.60
N LEU A 20 31.97 10.75 -29.07
CA LEU A 20 31.87 12.18 -28.76
C LEU A 20 30.57 12.79 -29.32
N MET A 21 30.17 12.43 -30.55
CA MET A 21 28.93 12.91 -31.16
C MET A 21 27.69 12.42 -30.40
N LEU A 22 27.69 11.16 -29.92
CA LEU A 22 26.62 10.61 -29.10
C LEU A 22 26.52 11.30 -27.73
N ILE A 23 27.67 11.56 -27.09
CA ILE A 23 27.73 12.32 -25.84
C ILE A 23 27.22 13.74 -26.06
N LEU A 24 27.72 14.45 -27.08
CA LEU A 24 27.26 15.80 -27.43
C LEU A 24 25.75 15.83 -27.67
N SER A 25 25.18 14.84 -28.39
CA SER A 25 23.75 14.79 -28.68
C SER A 25 22.87 14.58 -27.42
N ALA A 26 23.32 13.76 -26.46
CA ALA A 26 22.61 13.55 -25.19
C ALA A 26 22.66 14.81 -24.32
N TYR A 27 23.85 15.40 -24.15
CA TYR A 27 24.03 16.66 -23.41
C TYR A 27 23.21 17.82 -24.03
N THR A 28 23.12 17.91 -25.37
CA THR A 28 22.29 18.94 -26.02
C THR A 28 20.79 18.70 -25.89
N ALA A 29 20.35 17.44 -25.73
CA ALA A 29 18.93 17.12 -25.55
C ALA A 29 18.44 17.50 -24.14
N ASP A 30 19.22 17.20 -23.11
CA ASP A 30 18.90 17.54 -21.71
C ASP A 30 18.90 19.06 -21.47
N ILE A 31 19.84 19.80 -22.08
CA ILE A 31 19.87 21.27 -22.05
C ILE A 31 18.60 21.85 -22.71
N ASN A 32 18.18 21.31 -23.85
CA ASN A 32 17.01 21.80 -24.56
C ASN A 32 15.70 21.55 -23.77
N GLU A 33 15.61 20.42 -23.04
CA GLU A 33 14.51 20.15 -22.13
C GLU A 33 14.48 21.14 -20.95
N ALA A 34 15.63 21.37 -20.31
CA ALA A 34 15.75 22.30 -19.20
C ALA A 34 15.48 23.75 -19.64
N GLU A 35 15.93 24.18 -20.82
CA GLU A 35 15.62 25.50 -21.39
C GLU A 35 14.12 25.69 -21.62
N THR A 36 13.47 24.68 -22.21
CA THR A 36 12.02 24.71 -22.46
C THR A 36 11.24 24.84 -21.15
N LYS A 37 11.62 24.06 -20.13
CA LYS A 37 11.00 24.12 -18.79
C LYS A 37 11.33 25.42 -18.06
N ALA A 38 12.54 25.96 -18.20
CA ALA A 38 12.91 27.26 -17.62
C ALA A 38 12.06 28.39 -18.22
N ALA A 39 11.85 28.38 -19.54
CA ALA A 39 10.97 29.32 -20.22
C ALA A 39 9.51 29.17 -19.78
N ALA A 40 9.04 27.94 -19.59
CA ALA A 40 7.70 27.65 -19.08
C ALA A 40 7.51 28.19 -17.64
N LEU A 41 8.45 27.93 -16.73
CA LEU A 41 8.45 28.48 -15.37
C LEU A 41 8.50 30.00 -15.36
N LYS A 42 9.27 30.61 -16.27
CA LYS A 42 9.34 32.06 -16.44
C LYS A 42 8.01 32.67 -16.88
N LYS A 43 7.28 32.03 -17.81
CA LYS A 43 5.92 32.45 -18.20
C LYS A 43 4.94 32.45 -17.03
N LEU A 44 5.14 31.57 -16.04
CA LEU A 44 4.35 31.53 -14.80
C LEU A 44 4.85 32.50 -13.71
N GLY A 45 5.95 33.22 -13.95
CA GLY A 45 6.58 34.09 -12.96
C GLY A 45 7.36 33.35 -11.87
N LEU A 46 7.61 32.06 -12.03
CA LEU A 46 8.24 31.19 -11.03
C LEU A 46 9.76 31.04 -11.23
N PHE A 47 10.29 31.55 -12.34
CA PHE A 47 11.73 31.56 -12.64
C PHE A 47 12.10 32.83 -13.43
N LYS A 48 13.30 33.38 -13.22
CA LYS A 48 13.72 34.66 -13.84
C LYS A 48 14.88 34.53 -14.82
N GLY A 49 15.78 33.57 -14.63
CA GLY A 49 17.06 33.53 -15.34
C GLY A 49 18.02 34.64 -14.89
N VAL A 50 19.05 34.89 -15.70
CA VAL A 50 19.99 36.02 -15.53
C VAL A 50 19.70 37.17 -16.49
N SER A 51 18.93 36.92 -17.54
CA SER A 51 18.44 37.94 -18.47
C SER A 51 17.08 37.58 -19.05
N GLU A 52 16.63 38.34 -20.05
CA GLU A 52 15.35 38.04 -20.71
C GLU A 52 15.36 36.70 -21.48
N THR A 53 16.49 36.34 -22.06
CA THR A 53 16.64 35.15 -22.91
C THR A 53 17.64 34.13 -22.37
N ASP A 54 18.33 34.45 -21.27
CA ASP A 54 19.38 33.61 -20.71
C ASP A 54 19.02 33.19 -19.27
N PHE A 55 19.06 31.89 -19.04
CA PHE A 55 18.77 31.25 -17.77
C PHE A 55 20.01 30.80 -17.01
N ASP A 56 21.19 30.83 -17.64
CA ASP A 56 22.48 30.47 -17.06
C ASP A 56 22.43 29.03 -16.50
N LEU A 57 22.00 28.08 -17.33
CA LEU A 57 21.66 26.71 -16.88
C LEU A 57 22.87 25.79 -16.73
N ASP A 58 23.99 26.11 -17.37
CA ASP A 58 25.19 25.27 -17.52
C ASP A 58 26.21 25.43 -16.37
N ARG A 59 25.82 26.11 -15.28
CA ARG A 59 26.64 26.24 -14.07
C ARG A 59 25.92 25.79 -12.80
N ALA A 60 26.71 25.51 -11.77
CA ALA A 60 26.20 25.23 -10.44
C ALA A 60 25.51 26.47 -9.84
N PRO A 61 24.33 26.32 -9.22
CA PRO A 61 23.73 27.36 -8.40
C PRO A 61 24.44 27.43 -7.05
N THR A 62 24.52 28.62 -6.47
CA THR A 62 24.84 28.73 -5.04
C THR A 62 23.67 28.24 -4.18
N ARG A 63 23.96 27.87 -2.94
CA ARG A 63 22.96 27.49 -1.94
C ARG A 63 21.85 28.53 -1.76
N VAL A 64 22.25 29.80 -1.82
CA VAL A 64 21.35 30.95 -1.70
C VAL A 64 20.46 31.07 -2.94
N GLU A 65 21.05 31.00 -4.14
CA GLU A 65 20.29 31.04 -5.40
C GLU A 65 19.26 29.92 -5.47
N ALA A 66 19.63 28.69 -5.09
CA ALA A 66 18.73 27.55 -5.07
C ALA A 66 17.53 27.76 -4.11
N MET A 67 17.76 28.32 -2.92
CA MET A 67 16.68 28.66 -1.99
C MET A 67 15.76 29.75 -2.57
N VAL A 68 16.32 30.78 -3.19
CA VAL A 68 15.54 31.85 -3.84
C VAL A 68 14.69 31.28 -4.98
N MET A 69 15.25 30.36 -5.76
CA MET A 69 14.50 29.65 -6.81
C MET A 69 13.32 28.87 -6.21
N LEU A 70 13.54 28.09 -5.14
CA LEU A 70 12.44 27.40 -4.44
C LEU A 70 11.35 28.38 -3.99
N ILE A 71 11.70 29.50 -3.36
CA ILE A 71 10.72 30.51 -2.91
C ILE A 71 9.90 31.06 -4.08
N ARG A 72 10.51 31.22 -5.26
CA ARG A 72 9.80 31.62 -6.48
C ARG A 72 8.88 30.52 -7.00
N ILE A 73 9.31 29.26 -6.98
CA ILE A 73 8.45 28.11 -7.31
C ILE A 73 7.22 28.06 -6.41
N LEU A 74 7.37 28.42 -5.13
CA LEU A 74 6.26 28.51 -4.18
C LEU A 74 5.38 29.75 -4.37
N GLY A 75 5.70 30.65 -5.30
CA GLY A 75 4.96 31.89 -5.54
C GLY A 75 5.11 32.93 -4.42
N LYS A 76 6.12 32.80 -3.55
CA LYS A 76 6.24 33.60 -2.32
C LYS A 76 7.19 34.78 -2.41
N GLU A 77 7.85 35.00 -3.53
CA GLU A 77 8.82 36.09 -3.68
C GLU A 77 8.22 37.47 -3.35
N ALA A 78 7.01 37.78 -3.82
CA ALA A 78 6.34 39.05 -3.54
C ALA A 78 5.97 39.24 -2.06
N GLU A 79 5.70 38.15 -1.34
CA GLU A 79 5.45 38.14 0.10
C GLU A 79 6.77 38.38 0.86
N VAL A 80 7.80 37.61 0.54
CA VAL A 80 9.13 37.69 1.14
C VAL A 80 9.72 39.10 1.06
N LEU A 81 9.57 39.77 -0.09
CA LEU A 81 10.12 41.12 -0.27
C LEU A 81 9.47 42.17 0.66
N LYS A 82 8.25 41.92 1.15
CA LYS A 82 7.50 42.78 2.07
C LYS A 82 7.74 42.45 3.54
N MET A 83 8.36 41.32 3.85
CA MET A 83 8.60 40.86 5.21
C MET A 83 9.90 41.40 5.80
N GLY A 84 10.00 41.38 7.14
CA GLY A 84 11.26 41.38 7.88
C GLY A 84 11.54 39.96 8.37
N GLY A 85 12.53 39.28 7.77
CA GLY A 85 12.93 37.95 8.22
C GLY A 85 13.97 38.06 9.34
N THR A 86 13.94 37.13 10.31
CA THR A 86 15.01 36.99 11.29
C THR A 86 15.52 35.55 11.24
N HIS A 87 16.84 35.40 11.21
CA HIS A 87 17.51 34.11 11.22
C HIS A 87 18.82 34.17 12.01
N PRO A 88 19.32 33.04 12.54
CA PRO A 88 20.56 33.03 13.31
C PRO A 88 21.82 32.99 12.43
N PHE A 89 21.68 32.89 11.11
CA PHE A 89 22.80 32.71 10.19
C PHE A 89 23.61 34.00 10.00
N THR A 90 24.93 33.91 10.14
CA THR A 90 25.83 35.07 10.06
C THR A 90 26.55 35.21 8.72
N ASP A 91 26.40 34.22 7.84
CA ASP A 91 27.08 34.10 6.54
C ASP A 91 26.17 34.40 5.34
N VAL A 92 24.92 34.81 5.57
CA VAL A 92 23.95 35.16 4.52
C VAL A 92 24.21 36.59 4.03
N PRO A 93 24.29 36.84 2.72
CA PRO A 93 24.47 38.19 2.19
C PRO A 93 23.19 39.04 2.34
N ASP A 94 23.35 40.34 2.57
CA ASP A 94 22.24 41.29 2.85
C ASP A 94 21.08 41.21 1.86
N TRP A 95 21.36 41.01 0.56
CA TRP A 95 20.33 40.94 -0.47
C TRP A 95 19.44 39.70 -0.34
N ALA A 96 19.94 38.63 0.29
CA ALA A 96 19.25 37.36 0.47
C ALA A 96 18.64 37.19 1.86
N ASP A 97 18.96 38.07 2.81
CA ASP A 97 18.57 38.00 4.22
C ASP A 97 17.07 37.73 4.40
N LYS A 98 16.22 38.47 3.69
CA LYS A 98 14.75 38.27 3.71
C LYS A 98 14.32 36.89 3.22
N TYR A 99 14.94 36.39 2.16
CA TYR A 99 14.62 35.08 1.58
C TYR A 99 15.00 33.96 2.54
N ILE A 100 16.19 34.04 3.12
CA ILE A 100 16.65 33.03 4.08
C ILE A 100 15.85 33.12 5.38
N GLY A 101 15.47 34.32 5.82
CA GLY A 101 14.64 34.52 7.00
C GLY A 101 13.26 33.87 6.83
N TYR A 102 12.62 34.08 5.68
CA TYR A 102 11.38 33.39 5.35
C TYR A 102 11.55 31.87 5.32
N ALA A 103 12.59 31.37 4.64
CA ALA A 103 12.86 29.95 4.55
C ALA A 103 13.11 29.30 5.92
N TYR A 104 13.79 30.02 6.83
CA TYR A 104 14.02 29.56 8.20
C TYR A 104 12.71 29.54 9.01
N GLU A 105 11.93 30.61 8.97
CA GLU A 105 10.63 30.71 9.67
C GLU A 105 9.65 29.61 9.22
N LYS A 106 9.60 29.31 7.93
CA LYS A 106 8.74 28.25 7.37
C LYS A 106 9.35 26.84 7.48
N GLY A 107 10.51 26.69 8.12
CA GLY A 107 11.15 25.40 8.32
C GLY A 107 11.70 24.75 7.03
N LEU A 108 11.85 25.52 5.94
CA LEU A 108 12.42 25.03 4.68
C LEU A 108 13.93 24.79 4.80
N THR A 109 14.62 25.53 5.68
CA THR A 109 16.05 25.34 5.97
C THR A 109 16.35 25.37 7.46
N LYS A 110 17.39 24.62 7.85
CA LYS A 110 17.99 24.61 9.20
C LYS A 110 19.42 25.17 9.21
N GLY A 111 19.93 25.59 8.05
CA GLY A 111 21.35 25.88 7.84
C GLY A 111 22.22 24.62 7.81
N VAL A 112 23.53 24.81 7.67
CA VAL A 112 24.54 23.74 7.85
C VAL A 112 25.00 23.65 9.31
N SER A 113 24.73 24.69 10.09
CA SER A 113 24.89 24.72 11.55
C SER A 113 23.87 25.68 12.17
N ALA A 114 23.87 25.78 13.50
CA ALA A 114 22.99 26.70 14.22
C ALA A 114 23.17 28.18 13.83
N THR A 115 24.33 28.57 13.30
CA THR A 115 24.67 29.97 12.98
C THR A 115 25.20 30.16 11.57
N SER A 116 25.21 29.13 10.73
CA SER A 116 25.64 29.21 9.33
C SER A 116 24.62 28.56 8.41
N PHE A 117 24.21 29.31 7.38
CA PHE A 117 23.36 28.81 6.31
C PHE A 117 24.14 27.91 5.34
N GLY A 118 25.43 28.23 5.12
CA GLY A 118 26.30 27.66 4.10
C GLY A 118 26.02 28.30 2.74
N THR A 119 26.97 29.07 2.20
CA THR A 119 26.80 29.86 0.97
C THR A 119 27.57 29.33 -0.26
N GLY A 120 28.16 28.14 -0.14
CA GLY A 120 28.82 27.45 -1.27
C GLY A 120 27.84 27.01 -2.37
N ASN A 121 28.31 26.14 -3.26
CA ASN A 121 27.44 25.56 -4.28
C ASN A 121 26.35 24.69 -3.64
N ALA A 122 25.18 24.70 -4.26
CA ALA A 122 24.12 23.75 -3.99
C ALA A 122 24.50 22.38 -4.56
N ASP A 123 24.10 21.32 -3.86
CA ASP A 123 24.09 19.95 -4.36
C ASP A 123 22.64 19.44 -4.49
N SER A 124 22.49 18.26 -5.11
CA SER A 124 21.19 17.64 -5.33
C SER A 124 20.46 17.36 -4.02
N ASP A 125 21.16 16.78 -3.04
CA ASP A 125 20.60 16.35 -1.77
C ASP A 125 19.99 17.53 -1.01
N MET A 126 20.71 18.64 -0.99
CA MET A 126 20.18 19.86 -0.42
C MET A 126 18.91 20.30 -1.14
N TYR A 127 18.94 20.44 -2.46
CA TYR A 127 17.83 21.05 -3.18
C TYR A 127 16.57 20.18 -3.09
N LEU A 128 16.74 18.86 -3.21
CA LEU A 128 15.69 17.88 -2.99
C LEU A 128 15.13 17.94 -1.57
N THR A 129 16.00 18.08 -0.55
CA THR A 129 15.56 18.26 0.84
C THR A 129 14.68 19.50 1.00
N PHE A 130 15.06 20.63 0.41
CA PHE A 130 14.26 21.85 0.46
C PHE A 130 12.90 21.66 -0.24
N MET A 131 12.90 21.01 -1.40
CA MET A 131 11.68 20.76 -2.17
C MET A 131 10.74 19.78 -1.44
N LEU A 132 11.26 18.72 -0.84
CA LEU A 132 10.49 17.75 -0.05
C LEU A 132 9.84 18.40 1.18
N ARG A 133 10.58 19.28 1.88
CA ARG A 133 10.01 20.10 2.96
C ARG A 133 8.90 21.01 2.47
N ALA A 134 9.06 21.62 1.29
CA ALA A 134 8.04 22.47 0.70
C ALA A 134 6.78 21.68 0.26
N LEU A 135 6.93 20.41 -0.10
CA LEU A 135 5.82 19.46 -0.33
C LEU A 135 5.18 18.98 0.97
N GLY A 136 5.79 19.23 2.14
CA GLY A 136 5.26 18.90 3.47
C GLY A 136 5.93 17.70 4.15
N TYR A 137 6.88 17.03 3.49
CA TYR A 137 7.64 15.94 4.09
C TYR A 137 8.69 16.46 5.07
N SER A 138 8.99 15.69 6.10
CA SER A 138 9.82 16.10 7.23
C SER A 138 10.97 15.14 7.47
N ASP A 139 12.18 15.61 7.23
CA ASP A 139 13.42 14.94 7.64
C ASP A 139 13.57 14.92 9.17
N ALA A 140 12.89 15.81 9.90
CA ALA A 140 12.95 15.86 11.36
C ALA A 140 12.20 14.70 12.03
N THR A 141 11.10 14.25 11.41
CA THR A 141 10.32 13.10 11.86
C THR A 141 10.80 11.80 11.22
N GLY A 142 11.94 11.85 10.53
CA GLY A 142 12.60 10.71 9.92
C GLY A 142 12.11 10.35 8.53
N GLU A 143 11.09 11.01 7.97
CA GLU A 143 10.38 10.59 6.73
C GLU A 143 11.27 10.43 5.51
N PHE A 144 12.40 11.13 5.53
CA PHE A 144 13.54 10.90 4.65
C PHE A 144 14.81 11.38 5.35
N LEU A 145 15.95 10.92 4.88
CA LEU A 145 17.25 11.43 5.33
C LEU A 145 17.65 12.63 4.48
N TRP A 146 18.03 13.74 5.12
CA TRP A 146 18.44 14.96 4.41
C TRP A 146 19.69 14.77 3.53
N ASN A 147 20.51 13.75 3.83
CA ASN A 147 21.71 13.36 3.08
C ASN A 147 21.51 12.11 2.21
N SER A 148 20.25 11.72 1.99
CA SER A 148 19.85 10.71 1.00
C SER A 148 18.37 10.92 0.61
N PRO A 149 17.98 12.12 0.11
CA PRO A 149 16.60 12.45 -0.19
C PRO A 149 16.11 11.87 -1.53
N ASP A 150 17.02 11.41 -2.40
CA ASP A 150 16.77 10.95 -3.76
C ASP A 150 15.69 9.87 -3.84
N LEU A 151 15.64 8.99 -2.84
CA LEU A 151 14.67 7.89 -2.80
C LEU A 151 13.24 8.42 -2.70
N LEU A 152 12.98 9.28 -1.71
CA LEU A 152 11.67 9.91 -1.55
C LEU A 152 11.39 10.85 -2.74
N ALA A 153 12.39 11.58 -3.21
CA ALA A 153 12.25 12.50 -4.35
C ALA A 153 11.85 11.79 -5.65
N LYS A 154 12.43 10.62 -5.95
CA LYS A 154 12.02 9.77 -7.10
C LYS A 154 10.59 9.28 -6.93
N ALA A 155 10.26 8.83 -5.73
CA ALA A 155 8.97 8.25 -5.41
C ALA A 155 7.83 9.26 -5.58
N VAL A 156 7.98 10.47 -5.04
CA VAL A 156 6.99 11.56 -5.17
C VAL A 156 7.09 12.30 -6.51
N GLY A 157 7.95 11.82 -7.42
CA GLY A 157 8.02 12.29 -8.80
C GLY A 157 8.76 13.60 -9.04
N ILE A 158 9.56 14.08 -8.09
CA ILE A 158 10.32 15.33 -8.24
C ILE A 158 11.77 15.16 -8.71
N LEU A 159 12.27 13.92 -8.78
CA LEU A 159 13.60 13.61 -9.33
C LEU A 159 13.46 12.85 -10.69
N PRO A 160 13.28 13.57 -11.81
CA PRO A 160 13.14 12.96 -13.14
C PRO A 160 14.48 12.42 -13.70
N VAL A 161 14.42 11.56 -14.73
CA VAL A 161 15.57 10.82 -15.31
C VAL A 161 16.66 11.72 -15.89
N GLY A 162 16.33 12.94 -16.33
CA GLY A 162 17.29 13.89 -16.89
C GLY A 162 18.11 14.70 -15.87
N VAL A 163 17.95 14.45 -14.57
CA VAL A 163 18.71 15.15 -13.53
C VAL A 163 20.04 14.46 -13.26
N ASP A 164 21.14 15.20 -13.35
CA ASP A 164 22.46 14.76 -12.92
C ASP A 164 22.68 15.14 -11.44
N THR A 165 22.60 14.14 -10.56
CA THR A 165 22.84 14.36 -9.12
C THR A 165 24.33 14.41 -8.76
N SER A 166 25.22 13.97 -9.65
CA SER A 166 26.68 13.99 -9.42
C SER A 166 27.30 15.32 -9.82
N ASN A 167 26.79 15.94 -10.88
CA ASN A 167 27.19 17.27 -11.34
C ASN A 167 25.97 18.19 -11.38
N PHE A 168 25.55 18.66 -10.21
CA PHE A 168 24.30 19.38 -10.04
C PHE A 168 24.38 20.84 -10.53
N LEU A 169 23.63 21.14 -11.60
CA LEU A 169 23.59 22.43 -12.27
C LEU A 169 22.22 23.12 -12.13
N ARG A 170 22.14 24.35 -12.63
CA ARG A 170 20.89 25.12 -12.67
C ARG A 170 19.84 24.48 -13.60
N SER A 171 20.27 23.75 -14.63
CA SER A 171 19.39 22.87 -15.42
C SER A 171 18.65 21.86 -14.54
N ASP A 172 19.36 21.19 -13.63
CA ASP A 172 18.77 20.17 -12.75
C ASP A 172 17.77 20.78 -11.76
N VAL A 173 18.10 21.96 -11.21
CA VAL A 173 17.17 22.74 -10.38
C VAL A 173 15.87 23.04 -11.13
N VAL A 174 15.96 23.41 -12.41
CA VAL A 174 14.78 23.66 -13.25
C VAL A 174 13.97 22.38 -13.48
N LEU A 175 14.62 21.26 -13.78
CA LEU A 175 13.94 19.97 -13.99
C LEU A 175 13.17 19.53 -12.73
N ILE A 176 13.81 19.62 -11.56
CA ILE A 176 13.19 19.31 -10.25
C ILE A 176 12.05 20.29 -9.97
N SER A 177 12.27 21.59 -10.20
CA SER A 177 11.26 22.63 -10.00
C SER A 177 10.00 22.38 -10.83
N TRP A 178 10.17 22.08 -12.11
CA TRP A 178 9.04 21.79 -13.00
C TRP A 178 8.30 20.51 -12.58
N ALA A 179 9.05 19.46 -12.23
CA ALA A 179 8.47 18.22 -11.72
C ALA A 179 7.67 18.45 -10.43
N SER A 180 8.15 19.32 -9.54
CA SER A 180 7.46 19.67 -8.28
C SER A 180 6.09 20.29 -8.47
N LEU A 181 5.85 21.04 -9.57
CA LEU A 181 4.52 21.60 -9.86
C LEU A 181 3.47 20.52 -10.11
N GLN A 182 3.90 19.36 -10.62
CA GLN A 182 3.05 18.21 -10.92
C GLN A 182 2.99 17.21 -9.76
N ALA A 183 3.82 17.37 -8.74
CA ALA A 183 3.85 16.50 -7.58
C ALA A 183 2.69 16.81 -6.62
N TYR A 184 2.19 15.77 -5.95
CA TYR A 184 1.25 15.90 -4.85
C TYR A 184 1.95 16.41 -3.59
N LEU A 185 1.25 17.26 -2.84
CA LEU A 185 1.61 17.59 -1.47
C LEU A 185 1.46 16.36 -0.59
N LYS A 186 2.19 16.32 0.53
CA LYS A 186 2.07 15.28 1.55
C LYS A 186 0.60 15.08 1.96
N GLY A 187 0.17 13.82 2.00
CA GLY A 187 -1.21 13.40 2.30
C GLY A 187 -2.15 13.34 1.08
N GLY A 188 -1.63 13.53 -0.14
CA GLY A 188 -2.28 13.14 -1.39
C GLY A 188 -3.49 14.00 -1.81
N SER A 189 -3.85 15.02 -1.03
CA SER A 189 -5.09 15.78 -1.25
C SER A 189 -5.01 16.80 -2.40
N LYS A 190 -3.81 17.25 -2.77
CA LYS A 190 -3.64 18.37 -3.70
C LYS A 190 -2.29 18.35 -4.42
N VAL A 191 -2.31 18.62 -5.73
CA VAL A 191 -1.11 18.85 -6.55
C VAL A 191 -0.58 20.26 -6.29
N MET A 192 0.74 20.44 -6.25
CA MET A 192 1.37 21.74 -6.00
C MET A 192 0.84 22.84 -6.93
N SER A 193 0.73 22.59 -8.25
CA SER A 193 0.18 23.57 -9.19
C SER A 193 -1.25 23.99 -8.83
N ASN A 194 -2.10 23.06 -8.38
CA ASN A 194 -3.47 23.38 -7.98
C ASN A 194 -3.50 24.26 -6.73
N LYS A 195 -2.62 24.00 -5.76
CA LYS A 195 -2.44 24.89 -4.59
C LYS A 195 -2.05 26.30 -5.04
N LEU A 196 -1.07 26.43 -5.94
CA LEU A 196 -0.60 27.73 -6.41
C LEU A 196 -1.68 28.48 -7.22
N ILE A 197 -2.50 27.77 -7.99
CA ILE A 197 -3.66 28.34 -8.69
C ILE A 197 -4.70 28.86 -7.71
N GLU A 198 -5.03 28.09 -6.68
CA GLU A 198 -5.98 28.49 -5.63
C GLU A 198 -5.47 29.68 -4.80
N GLU A 199 -4.16 29.75 -4.57
CA GLU A 199 -3.50 30.88 -3.92
C GLU A 199 -3.35 32.11 -4.84
N GLY A 200 -3.77 32.01 -6.11
CA GLY A 200 -3.73 33.12 -7.07
C GLY A 200 -2.33 33.45 -7.58
N VAL A 201 -1.37 32.54 -7.47
CA VAL A 201 0.02 32.74 -7.96
C VAL A 201 0.05 32.83 -9.48
N PHE A 202 -0.73 31.98 -10.17
CA PHE A 202 -0.94 32.03 -11.62
C PHE A 202 -2.32 31.45 -12.00
N ALA A 203 -2.82 31.76 -13.18
CA ALA A 203 -4.11 31.25 -13.66
C ALA A 203 -4.00 29.81 -14.20
N LYS A 204 -5.06 29.02 -14.03
CA LYS A 204 -5.16 27.64 -14.55
C LYS A 204 -4.94 27.55 -16.07
N GLU A 205 -5.46 28.53 -16.81
CA GLU A 205 -5.31 28.61 -18.27
C GLU A 205 -3.86 28.82 -18.69
N ASP A 206 -3.11 29.65 -17.96
CA ASP A 206 -1.70 29.91 -18.26
C ASP A 206 -0.83 28.71 -17.92
N TYR A 207 -1.16 27.97 -16.86
CA TYR A 207 -0.54 26.68 -16.58
C TYR A 207 -0.85 25.62 -17.65
N GLY A 208 -2.09 25.56 -18.16
CA GLY A 208 -2.42 24.66 -19.28
C GLY A 208 -1.57 24.94 -20.52
N LYS A 209 -1.40 26.21 -20.89
CA LYS A 209 -0.55 26.61 -22.03
C LYS A 209 0.92 26.24 -21.83
N THR A 210 1.44 26.29 -20.60
CA THR A 210 2.83 25.92 -20.34
C THR A 210 3.02 24.41 -20.33
N ILE A 211 2.04 23.63 -19.89
CA ILE A 211 1.99 22.18 -20.07
C ILE A 211 2.02 21.82 -21.56
N ASP A 212 1.20 22.46 -22.38
CA ASP A 212 1.19 22.21 -23.84
C ASP A 212 2.53 22.60 -24.49
N TYR A 213 3.11 23.72 -24.07
CA TYR A 213 4.41 24.20 -24.53
C TYR A 213 5.58 23.27 -24.17
N VAL A 214 5.51 22.56 -23.04
CA VAL A 214 6.54 21.60 -22.61
C VAL A 214 6.33 20.20 -23.21
N ASN A 215 5.10 19.84 -23.61
CA ASN A 215 4.71 18.48 -24.00
C ASN A 215 4.72 18.17 -25.52
N GLU A 216 5.37 18.95 -26.37
CA GLU A 216 5.57 18.57 -27.78
C GLU A 216 6.55 17.39 -27.94
N PRO A 217 6.34 16.49 -28.93
CA PRO A 217 5.43 15.36 -28.86
C PRO A 217 5.94 14.22 -27.96
N LYS A 218 5.00 13.52 -27.31
CA LYS A 218 5.27 12.27 -26.57
C LYS A 218 5.93 11.23 -27.50
N PRO A 219 6.88 10.41 -27.01
CA PRO A 219 7.36 9.27 -27.79
C PRO A 219 6.17 8.38 -28.19
N ASP A 220 6.14 7.92 -29.44
CA ASP A 220 5.12 7.00 -29.92
C ASP A 220 5.08 5.76 -29.00
N PHE A 221 3.89 5.38 -28.57
CA PHE A 221 3.70 4.18 -27.76
C PHE A 221 3.92 2.94 -28.62
N PHE A 222 4.79 2.05 -28.16
CA PHE A 222 4.87 0.71 -28.72
C PHE A 222 3.86 -0.20 -28.01
N ILE A 223 2.74 -0.49 -28.67
CA ILE A 223 1.69 -1.35 -28.11
C ILE A 223 2.10 -2.82 -28.28
N VAL A 224 2.04 -3.60 -27.21
CA VAL A 224 2.36 -5.02 -27.19
C VAL A 224 1.16 -5.82 -26.70
N ASN A 225 0.87 -6.92 -27.39
CA ASN A 225 -0.28 -7.78 -27.11
C ASN A 225 0.12 -9.22 -26.75
N ASN A 226 1.42 -9.53 -26.72
CA ASN A 226 1.94 -10.82 -26.29
C ASN A 226 3.41 -10.73 -25.83
N PHE A 227 3.90 -11.79 -25.18
CA PHE A 227 5.23 -11.79 -24.55
C PHE A 227 6.39 -11.64 -25.53
N ASP A 228 6.28 -12.16 -26.76
CA ASP A 228 7.34 -12.01 -27.78
C ASP A 228 7.45 -10.57 -28.27
N THR A 229 6.32 -9.88 -28.47
CA THR A 229 6.32 -8.46 -28.84
C THR A 229 6.85 -7.57 -27.72
N LEU A 230 6.59 -7.92 -26.45
CA LEU A 230 7.16 -7.24 -25.30
C LEU A 230 8.69 -7.38 -25.23
N LYS A 231 9.22 -8.59 -25.44
CA LYS A 231 10.68 -8.81 -25.50
C LYS A 231 11.34 -8.01 -26.62
N TYR A 232 10.71 -7.98 -27.80
CA TYR A 232 11.22 -7.20 -28.93
C TYR A 232 11.27 -5.70 -28.60
N ALA A 233 10.18 -5.15 -28.07
CA ALA A 233 10.08 -3.75 -27.71
C ALA A 233 11.12 -3.34 -26.66
N LEU A 234 11.33 -4.18 -25.63
CA LEU A 234 12.30 -3.92 -24.56
C LEU A 234 13.77 -4.05 -25.01
N ALA A 235 14.03 -4.72 -26.13
CA ALA A 235 15.37 -4.83 -26.71
C ALA A 235 15.73 -3.65 -27.64
N ASP A 236 14.75 -2.83 -28.06
CA ASP A 236 14.99 -1.68 -28.92
C ASP A 236 15.30 -0.42 -28.10
N ASN A 237 16.54 0.08 -28.21
CA ASN A 237 17.00 1.26 -27.47
C ASN A 237 16.24 2.56 -27.82
N ASN A 238 15.54 2.60 -28.95
CA ASN A 238 14.73 3.75 -29.37
C ASN A 238 13.34 3.77 -28.73
N VAL A 239 12.86 2.62 -28.25
CA VAL A 239 11.56 2.53 -27.58
C VAL A 239 11.68 3.08 -26.16
N LYS A 240 10.89 4.10 -25.86
CA LYS A 240 10.84 4.74 -24.53
C LYS A 240 9.53 4.51 -23.78
N ALA A 241 8.46 4.17 -24.49
CA ALA A 241 7.14 3.95 -23.92
C ALA A 241 6.50 2.70 -24.54
N ILE A 242 6.10 1.75 -23.69
CA ILE A 242 5.48 0.48 -24.07
C ILE A 242 4.14 0.38 -23.36
N VAL A 243 3.10 -0.06 -24.07
CA VAL A 243 1.78 -0.30 -23.49
C VAL A 243 1.42 -1.77 -23.67
N ILE A 244 1.20 -2.48 -22.57
CA ILE A 244 0.63 -3.83 -22.57
C ILE A 244 -0.87 -3.68 -22.72
N ASP A 245 -1.39 -4.12 -23.86
CA ASP A 245 -2.81 -4.13 -24.19
C ASP A 245 -3.17 -5.45 -24.88
N THR A 246 -3.86 -6.31 -24.15
CA THR A 246 -3.97 -7.75 -24.35
C THR A 246 -5.38 -8.23 -24.03
N GLU A 247 -5.86 -9.23 -24.77
CA GLU A 247 -7.17 -9.87 -24.46
C GLU A 247 -7.06 -10.92 -23.35
N VAL A 248 -5.85 -11.40 -23.06
CA VAL A 248 -5.54 -12.42 -22.05
C VAL A 248 -4.36 -11.94 -21.22
N PRO A 249 -4.20 -12.42 -19.96
CA PRO A 249 -3.09 -12.00 -19.13
C PRO A 249 -1.72 -12.15 -19.83
N MET A 250 -0.92 -11.08 -19.79
CA MET A 250 0.46 -11.08 -20.26
C MET A 250 1.32 -11.84 -19.24
N VAL A 251 1.86 -12.99 -19.62
CA VAL A 251 2.69 -13.82 -18.73
C VAL A 251 4.17 -13.72 -19.09
N VAL A 252 4.99 -13.25 -18.15
CA VAL A 252 6.45 -13.24 -18.25
C VAL A 252 6.99 -14.61 -17.83
N THR A 253 7.58 -15.31 -18.79
CA THR A 253 8.29 -16.58 -18.58
C THR A 253 9.79 -16.38 -18.82
N GLY A 254 10.65 -17.04 -18.02
CA GLY A 254 12.09 -16.79 -18.08
C GLY A 254 12.49 -15.40 -17.58
N GLU A 255 13.62 -14.86 -18.05
CA GLU A 255 14.13 -13.56 -17.60
C GLU A 255 13.72 -12.42 -18.54
N LEU A 256 13.21 -11.32 -17.99
CA LEU A 256 12.87 -10.08 -18.70
C LEU A 256 13.42 -8.87 -17.95
N THR A 257 14.01 -7.90 -18.65
CA THR A 257 14.50 -6.66 -18.06
C THR A 257 13.79 -5.45 -18.67
N VAL A 258 13.29 -4.54 -17.83
CA VAL A 258 12.82 -3.20 -18.23
C VAL A 258 14.00 -2.22 -18.12
N PRO A 259 14.52 -1.67 -19.23
CA PRO A 259 15.69 -0.79 -19.20
C PRO A 259 15.44 0.57 -18.53
N ILE A 260 16.52 1.21 -18.08
CA ILE A 260 16.49 2.59 -17.58
C ILE A 260 15.95 3.52 -18.67
N GLY A 261 15.06 4.45 -18.28
CA GLY A 261 14.45 5.41 -19.20
C GLY A 261 13.30 4.85 -20.05
N VAL A 262 12.94 3.57 -19.88
CA VAL A 262 11.74 2.97 -20.51
C VAL A 262 10.58 2.98 -19.51
N THR A 263 9.40 3.38 -19.99
CA THR A 263 8.14 3.27 -19.26
C THR A 263 7.31 2.12 -19.84
N LEU A 264 6.98 1.14 -19.01
CA LEU A 264 6.08 0.04 -19.32
C LEU A 264 4.73 0.27 -18.62
N MET A 265 3.67 0.46 -19.38
CA MET A 265 2.32 0.67 -18.88
C MET A 265 1.50 -0.61 -19.03
N VAL A 266 0.97 -1.13 -17.94
CA VAL A 266 -0.07 -2.18 -17.94
C VAL A 266 -1.40 -1.46 -18.13
N ASN A 267 -1.99 -1.56 -19.33
CA ASN A 267 -3.22 -0.84 -19.65
C ASN A 267 -4.38 -1.30 -18.78
N ARG A 268 -5.43 -0.48 -18.67
CA ARG A 268 -6.61 -0.79 -17.87
C ARG A 268 -7.29 -2.09 -18.30
N GLY A 269 -7.78 -2.85 -17.33
CA GLY A 269 -8.41 -4.16 -17.57
C GLY A 269 -7.44 -5.27 -17.96
N ASN A 270 -6.13 -4.98 -18.00
CA ASN A 270 -5.11 -5.96 -18.34
C ASN A 270 -4.40 -6.49 -17.10
N ASP A 271 -3.96 -7.74 -17.22
CA ASP A 271 -3.24 -8.46 -16.19
C ASP A 271 -1.81 -8.77 -16.65
N PHE A 272 -0.83 -8.50 -15.80
CA PHE A 272 0.58 -8.72 -16.04
C PHE A 272 1.18 -9.67 -15.00
N TYR A 273 1.33 -10.94 -15.39
CA TYR A 273 1.75 -12.02 -14.49
C TYR A 273 3.23 -12.33 -14.66
N ILE A 274 3.94 -12.45 -13.55
CA ILE A 274 5.36 -12.77 -13.48
C ILE A 274 5.52 -14.17 -12.91
N GLU A 275 5.85 -15.12 -13.78
CA GLU A 275 6.13 -16.53 -13.43
C GLU A 275 7.62 -16.87 -13.62
N GLY A 276 8.37 -16.00 -14.30
CA GLY A 276 9.82 -16.03 -14.42
C GLY A 276 10.52 -15.01 -13.52
N THR A 277 11.55 -14.34 -14.03
CA THR A 277 12.24 -13.24 -13.37
C THR A 277 12.05 -11.93 -14.14
N LEU A 278 11.52 -10.90 -13.48
CA LEU A 278 11.44 -9.54 -14.01
C LEU A 278 12.43 -8.64 -13.27
N ILE A 279 13.32 -7.99 -14.01
CA ILE A 279 14.22 -6.95 -13.48
C ILE A 279 13.73 -5.59 -13.97
N ASN A 280 13.17 -4.77 -13.10
CA ASN A 280 12.74 -3.43 -13.44
C ASN A 280 13.83 -2.40 -13.11
N ASN A 281 14.47 -1.82 -14.13
CA ASN A 281 15.35 -0.64 -13.98
C ASN A 281 14.70 0.66 -14.49
N GLY A 282 13.53 0.56 -15.14
CA GLY A 282 12.79 1.67 -15.72
C GLY A 282 11.62 2.12 -14.84
N THR A 283 10.51 2.44 -15.48
CA THR A 283 9.24 2.72 -14.80
C THR A 283 8.18 1.72 -15.24
N ILE A 284 7.50 1.06 -14.30
CA ILE A 284 6.30 0.26 -14.55
C ILE A 284 5.11 1.04 -14.00
N GLN A 285 4.06 1.22 -14.81
CA GLN A 285 2.80 1.83 -14.42
C GLN A 285 1.69 0.79 -14.50
N VAL A 286 1.03 0.52 -13.38
CA VAL A 286 -0.14 -0.36 -13.31
C VAL A 286 -1.36 0.53 -13.19
N MET A 287 -2.14 0.64 -14.25
CA MET A 287 -3.24 1.60 -14.36
C MET A 287 -4.42 1.28 -13.43
N GLY A 288 -4.92 2.32 -12.74
CA GLY A 288 -6.18 2.26 -12.00
C GLY A 288 -7.39 2.43 -12.91
N ALA A 289 -8.56 2.07 -12.39
CA ALA A 289 -9.82 2.03 -13.11
C ALA A 289 -10.26 3.40 -13.62
N ASP A 290 -10.82 3.42 -14.82
CA ASP A 290 -11.53 4.57 -15.39
C ASP A 290 -13.03 4.35 -15.55
N SER A 291 -13.47 3.10 -15.41
CA SER A 291 -14.83 2.64 -15.68
C SER A 291 -15.13 1.39 -14.86
N PHE A 292 -16.43 1.12 -14.70
CA PHE A 292 -16.94 -0.07 -14.03
C PHE A 292 -18.28 -0.49 -14.64
N THR A 293 -18.61 -1.77 -14.48
CA THR A 293 -19.93 -2.37 -14.68
C THR A 293 -20.33 -3.09 -13.39
N ASP A 294 -21.52 -3.70 -13.36
CA ASP A 294 -21.95 -4.51 -12.21
C ASP A 294 -21.03 -5.72 -11.96
N ASP A 295 -20.35 -6.20 -13.01
CA ASP A 295 -19.52 -7.41 -12.98
C ASP A 295 -18.01 -7.14 -13.02
N LEU A 296 -17.56 -5.92 -13.33
CA LEU A 296 -16.16 -5.62 -13.57
C LEU A 296 -15.77 -4.19 -13.18
N ILE A 297 -14.60 -4.05 -12.56
CA ILE A 297 -13.93 -2.76 -12.36
C ILE A 297 -12.68 -2.75 -13.24
N ASN A 298 -12.52 -1.75 -14.10
CA ASN A 298 -11.48 -1.71 -15.14
C ASN A 298 -10.09 -1.31 -14.63
N TYR A 299 -9.65 -1.76 -13.46
CA TYR A 299 -8.26 -1.60 -13.02
C TYR A 299 -7.36 -2.66 -13.66
N SER A 300 -6.04 -2.50 -13.52
CA SER A 300 -5.06 -3.50 -13.97
C SER A 300 -4.30 -4.11 -12.80
N VAL A 301 -3.78 -5.31 -13.00
CA VAL A 301 -3.07 -6.07 -11.96
C VAL A 301 -1.68 -6.46 -12.45
N MET A 302 -0.68 -6.23 -11.61
CA MET A 302 0.61 -6.91 -11.70
C MET A 302 0.67 -8.00 -10.63
N SER A 303 0.86 -9.26 -11.04
CA SER A 303 0.91 -10.42 -10.13
C SER A 303 2.26 -11.10 -10.21
N VAL A 304 2.88 -11.40 -9.07
CA VAL A 304 4.04 -12.30 -8.96
C VAL A 304 3.53 -13.63 -8.41
N GLN A 305 3.66 -14.68 -9.21
CA GLN A 305 3.02 -15.97 -8.94
C GLN A 305 3.83 -17.13 -9.54
N ASN A 306 3.45 -18.37 -9.24
CA ASN A 306 4.05 -19.61 -9.70
C ASN A 306 5.58 -19.65 -9.51
N GLY A 307 6.07 -19.18 -8.36
CA GLY A 307 7.51 -19.09 -8.06
C GLY A 307 8.24 -17.92 -8.71
N GLY A 308 7.51 -16.99 -9.35
CA GLY A 308 8.07 -15.83 -10.01
C GLY A 308 8.86 -14.91 -9.08
N LYS A 309 9.77 -14.13 -9.68
CA LYS A 309 10.65 -13.18 -8.99
C LYS A 309 10.60 -11.81 -9.67
N VAL A 310 10.46 -10.76 -8.87
CA VAL A 310 10.62 -9.37 -9.32
C VAL A 310 11.76 -8.72 -8.54
N ILE A 311 12.69 -8.10 -9.26
CA ILE A 311 13.72 -7.21 -8.70
C ILE A 311 13.43 -5.80 -9.20
N ASN A 312 12.89 -4.95 -8.33
CA ASN A 312 12.52 -3.59 -8.66
C ASN A 312 13.63 -2.61 -8.26
N ASN A 313 14.50 -2.23 -9.20
CA ASN A 313 15.52 -1.19 -9.04
C ASN A 313 15.01 0.20 -9.46
N GLY A 314 13.97 0.25 -10.30
CA GLY A 314 13.37 1.45 -10.85
C GLY A 314 12.13 1.92 -10.09
N ASN A 315 11.15 2.44 -10.82
CA ASN A 315 9.88 2.89 -10.25
C ASN A 315 8.76 1.92 -10.59
N LEU A 316 8.00 1.48 -9.60
CA LEU A 316 6.71 0.82 -9.77
C LEU A 316 5.62 1.77 -9.29
N LYS A 317 4.81 2.27 -10.21
CA LYS A 317 3.67 3.14 -9.91
C LYS A 317 2.39 2.35 -10.05
N LEU A 318 1.72 2.11 -8.94
CA LEU A 318 0.32 1.72 -8.94
C LEU A 318 -0.47 3.01 -9.12
N CYS A 319 -1.18 3.15 -10.24
CA CYS A 319 -1.84 4.39 -10.59
C CYS A 319 -3.23 4.47 -9.96
N ALA A 320 -3.60 5.67 -9.54
CA ALA A 320 -4.92 6.00 -9.04
C ALA A 320 -6.03 5.73 -10.06
N SER A 321 -7.25 5.50 -9.55
CA SER A 321 -8.47 5.54 -10.36
C SER A 321 -8.75 6.95 -10.88
N SER A 322 -9.28 7.04 -12.10
CA SER A 322 -9.85 8.28 -12.67
C SER A 322 -11.36 8.39 -12.51
N ILE A 323 -12.02 7.42 -11.87
CA ILE A 323 -13.46 7.46 -11.56
C ILE A 323 -13.72 8.62 -10.59
N ARG A 324 -14.85 9.30 -10.77
CA ARG A 324 -15.26 10.48 -9.98
C ARG A 324 -16.62 10.23 -9.34
N ASP A 325 -16.63 9.44 -8.27
CA ASP A 325 -17.79 9.31 -7.40
C ASP A 325 -17.34 9.15 -5.93
N SER A 326 -18.30 9.13 -5.00
CA SER A 326 -18.07 8.91 -3.58
C SER A 326 -18.47 7.51 -3.12
N VAL A 327 -18.74 6.61 -4.06
CA VAL A 327 -19.21 5.25 -3.75
C VAL A 327 -18.00 4.38 -3.49
N ASP A 328 -18.02 3.65 -2.38
CA ASP A 328 -17.01 2.63 -2.16
C ASP A 328 -17.29 1.44 -3.10
N ARG A 329 -16.35 1.19 -4.00
CA ARG A 329 -16.39 0.11 -5.00
C ARG A 329 -15.33 -0.96 -4.72
N GLY A 330 -14.67 -0.89 -3.56
CA GLY A 330 -13.49 -1.70 -3.29
C GLY A 330 -12.27 -1.22 -4.11
N PRO A 331 -11.37 -2.12 -4.53
CA PRO A 331 -10.12 -1.74 -5.18
C PRO A 331 -10.35 -1.16 -6.57
N VAL A 332 -10.04 0.13 -6.74
CA VAL A 332 -10.11 0.84 -8.04
C VAL A 332 -8.75 1.36 -8.52
N GLY A 333 -7.72 1.33 -7.66
CA GLY A 333 -6.34 1.65 -8.06
C GLY A 333 -5.67 0.46 -8.75
N GLY A 334 -4.56 0.72 -9.46
CA GLY A 334 -3.70 -0.35 -9.97
C GLY A 334 -3.20 -1.24 -8.83
N GLN A 335 -3.03 -2.52 -9.11
CA GLN A 335 -2.82 -3.54 -8.08
C GLN A 335 -1.45 -4.21 -8.21
N LEU A 336 -0.81 -4.47 -7.07
CA LEU A 336 0.31 -5.41 -6.97
C LEU A 336 -0.10 -6.60 -6.11
N ARG A 337 0.06 -7.81 -6.64
CA ARG A 337 -0.17 -9.05 -5.90
C ARG A 337 1.11 -9.86 -5.91
N VAL A 338 1.56 -10.30 -4.75
CA VAL A 338 2.72 -11.18 -4.57
C VAL A 338 2.19 -12.43 -3.91
N PHE A 339 1.82 -13.45 -4.69
CA PHE A 339 1.28 -14.72 -4.19
C PHE A 339 2.42 -15.69 -3.91
N ASP A 340 2.55 -16.81 -4.59
CA ASP A 340 3.62 -17.80 -4.37
C ASP A 340 4.97 -17.40 -5.03
N GLY A 341 5.36 -16.13 -4.91
CA GLY A 341 6.56 -15.57 -5.51
C GLY A 341 7.36 -14.64 -4.59
N SER A 342 8.36 -13.96 -5.16
CA SER A 342 9.22 -13.01 -4.44
C SER A 342 9.31 -11.65 -5.12
N PHE A 343 9.15 -10.58 -4.34
CA PHE A 343 9.28 -9.19 -4.79
C PHE A 343 10.35 -8.49 -3.96
N GLU A 344 11.44 -8.06 -4.59
CA GLU A 344 12.56 -7.36 -3.96
C GLU A 344 12.57 -5.90 -4.42
N ASN A 345 12.20 -4.98 -3.53
CA ASN A 345 12.17 -3.55 -3.81
C ASN A 345 13.48 -2.87 -3.40
N LYS A 346 14.25 -2.41 -4.40
CA LYS A 346 15.48 -1.58 -4.28
C LYS A 346 15.31 -0.17 -4.85
N GLY A 347 14.17 0.11 -5.47
CA GLY A 347 13.80 1.40 -6.01
C GLY A 347 12.59 1.97 -5.28
N THR A 348 11.56 2.32 -6.04
CA THR A 348 10.32 2.90 -5.50
C THR A 348 9.11 2.03 -5.84
N VAL A 349 8.20 1.87 -4.88
CA VAL A 349 6.84 1.38 -5.08
C VAL A 349 5.90 2.46 -4.58
N CYS A 350 5.04 2.99 -5.45
CA CYS A 350 4.20 4.13 -5.12
C CYS A 350 2.77 3.91 -5.57
N LEU A 351 1.82 4.16 -4.67
CA LEU A 351 0.42 4.36 -5.00
C LEU A 351 -0.04 5.71 -4.46
N GLU A 352 -0.49 6.57 -5.36
CA GLU A 352 -1.07 7.86 -5.02
C GLU A 352 -2.60 7.75 -4.88
N LYS A 353 -3.16 8.56 -4.00
CA LYS A 353 -4.60 8.61 -3.73
C LYS A 353 -5.37 9.04 -4.97
N GLY A 354 -6.38 8.25 -5.36
CA GLY A 354 -7.29 8.60 -6.44
C GLY A 354 -8.41 9.56 -6.02
N MET A 355 -9.22 9.98 -7.00
CA MET A 355 -10.35 10.89 -6.73
C MET A 355 -11.54 10.21 -6.03
N VAL A 356 -11.58 8.87 -6.02
CA VAL A 356 -12.58 8.09 -5.26
C VAL A 356 -12.12 7.94 -3.82
N ASN A 357 -13.02 8.17 -2.87
CA ASN A 357 -12.79 7.81 -1.47
C ASN A 357 -12.92 6.29 -1.33
N THR A 358 -11.84 5.57 -1.63
CA THR A 358 -11.77 4.13 -1.42
C THR A 358 -11.72 3.87 0.08
N HIS A 359 -12.87 3.64 0.71
CA HIS A 359 -12.92 3.10 2.07
C HIS A 359 -12.54 1.62 2.07
N GLY A 360 -11.39 1.27 1.48
CA GLY A 360 -10.76 -0.02 1.67
C GLY A 360 -10.46 -0.87 0.44
N GLY A 361 -10.15 -0.24 -0.69
CA GLY A 361 -9.48 -0.95 -1.77
C GLY A 361 -8.11 -1.44 -1.33
N MET A 362 -7.89 -2.76 -1.37
CA MET A 362 -6.53 -3.33 -1.30
C MET A 362 -5.76 -2.86 -2.54
N ALA A 363 -4.49 -2.50 -2.38
CA ALA A 363 -3.62 -2.17 -3.51
C ALA A 363 -2.39 -3.07 -3.60
N VAL A 364 -1.96 -3.59 -2.44
CA VAL A 364 -0.89 -4.55 -2.35
C VAL A 364 -1.37 -5.72 -1.52
N ILE A 365 -1.22 -6.94 -2.06
CA ILE A 365 -1.50 -8.19 -1.36
C ILE A 365 -0.22 -9.03 -1.35
N VAL A 366 0.23 -9.44 -0.17
CA VAL A 366 1.44 -10.25 0.03
C VAL A 366 1.05 -11.62 0.60
N GLY A 367 0.85 -12.60 -0.27
CA GLY A 367 0.84 -14.04 0.03
C GLY A 367 2.22 -14.70 -0.05
N GLY A 368 3.22 -14.02 -0.63
CA GLY A 368 4.59 -14.53 -0.83
C GLY A 368 5.62 -13.77 -0.04
N THR A 369 6.82 -13.62 -0.60
CA THR A 369 7.86 -12.80 0.03
C THR A 369 7.93 -11.43 -0.61
N PHE A 370 7.74 -10.37 0.16
CA PHE A 370 8.02 -9.01 -0.24
C PHE A 370 9.13 -8.46 0.65
N THR A 371 10.25 -8.06 0.05
CA THR A 371 11.35 -7.39 0.75
C THR A 371 11.47 -5.95 0.29
N ASN A 372 11.49 -5.00 1.22
CA ASN A 372 11.70 -3.59 0.97
C ASN A 372 13.06 -3.13 1.53
N ASP A 373 13.98 -2.77 0.63
CA ASP A 373 15.30 -2.21 0.95
C ASP A 373 15.40 -0.71 0.63
N ALA A 374 14.39 -0.14 -0.04
CA ALA A 374 14.39 1.25 -0.49
C ALA A 374 13.12 1.97 -0.09
N PHE A 375 12.21 2.32 -1.00
CA PHE A 375 11.10 3.20 -0.68
C PHE A 375 9.75 2.64 -1.13
N ALA A 376 8.77 2.65 -0.22
CA ALA A 376 7.38 2.34 -0.51
C ALA A 376 6.46 3.47 0.03
N LEU A 377 5.62 4.04 -0.83
CA LEU A 377 4.61 5.02 -0.46
C LEU A 377 3.24 4.54 -0.90
N LEU A 378 2.29 4.52 0.03
CA LEU A 378 0.90 4.13 -0.24
C LEU A 378 -0.01 5.20 0.34
N ASP A 379 -0.82 5.84 -0.50
CA ASP A 379 -1.74 6.88 -0.08
C ASP A 379 -3.18 6.50 -0.42
N GLY A 380 -4.02 6.28 0.60
CA GLY A 380 -5.46 6.02 0.42
C GLY A 380 -5.88 4.59 0.10
N PHE A 381 -4.95 3.61 0.15
CA PHE A 381 -5.24 2.20 -0.17
C PHE A 381 -4.57 1.23 0.79
N PHE A 382 -5.26 0.14 1.14
CA PHE A 382 -4.76 -0.83 2.11
C PHE A 382 -3.59 -1.68 1.59
N PHE A 383 -2.66 -1.97 2.50
CA PHE A 383 -1.58 -2.94 2.30
C PHE A 383 -1.88 -4.19 3.10
N GLN A 384 -2.04 -5.33 2.43
CA GLN A 384 -2.40 -6.58 3.06
C GLN A 384 -1.25 -7.58 3.01
N VAL A 385 -0.88 -8.13 4.16
CA VAL A 385 -0.05 -9.33 4.27
C VAL A 385 -1.00 -10.48 4.61
N ASP A 386 -1.19 -11.38 3.64
CA ASP A 386 -2.05 -12.56 3.76
C ASP A 386 -1.32 -13.67 4.50
N GLU A 387 -0.93 -14.75 3.82
CA GLU A 387 -0.12 -15.85 4.34
C GLU A 387 1.39 -15.63 4.10
N GLY A 388 1.74 -14.49 3.51
CA GLY A 388 3.09 -14.15 3.12
C GLY A 388 3.92 -13.46 4.20
N ILE A 389 5.12 -13.05 3.79
CA ILE A 389 6.08 -12.32 4.61
C ILE A 389 6.40 -11.00 3.92
N PHE A 390 6.04 -9.90 4.55
CA PHE A 390 6.59 -8.60 4.23
C PHE A 390 7.74 -8.27 5.19
N THR A 391 8.88 -7.88 4.63
CA THR A 391 10.03 -7.41 5.42
C THR A 391 10.49 -6.05 4.90
N ASN A 392 10.32 -5.00 5.70
CA ASN A 392 11.04 -3.74 5.50
C ASN A 392 12.41 -3.84 6.19
N ASN A 393 13.47 -4.05 5.43
CA ASN A 393 14.82 -4.27 5.96
C ASN A 393 15.47 -2.97 6.46
N LYS A 394 15.76 -2.05 5.53
CA LYS A 394 16.33 -0.72 5.82
C LYS A 394 15.59 0.38 5.07
N GLY A 395 14.54 0.03 4.34
CA GLY A 395 13.78 0.97 3.56
C GLY A 395 12.87 1.85 4.40
N ALA A 396 12.24 2.81 3.73
CA ALA A 396 11.17 3.63 4.27
C ALA A 396 9.84 3.17 3.67
N VAL A 397 8.87 2.97 4.56
CA VAL A 397 7.47 2.69 4.23
C VAL A 397 6.66 3.87 4.77
N ILE A 398 6.06 4.64 3.86
CA ILE A 398 5.17 5.75 4.21
C ILE A 398 3.77 5.35 3.80
N ILE A 399 2.84 5.39 4.75
CA ILE A 399 1.45 5.06 4.50
C ILE A 399 0.62 6.24 4.94
N ASN A 400 -0.04 6.89 4.00
CA ASN A 400 -0.91 8.02 4.26
C ASN A 400 -2.35 7.57 4.08
N ASN A 401 -3.25 8.01 4.96
CA ASN A 401 -4.69 7.75 4.82
C ASN A 401 -5.02 6.26 4.58
N SER A 402 -4.26 5.35 5.19
CA SER A 402 -4.31 3.91 4.92
C SER A 402 -3.77 3.11 6.12
N HIS A 403 -3.96 1.80 6.11
CA HIS A 403 -3.54 0.84 7.13
C HIS A 403 -2.79 -0.34 6.51
N ILE A 404 -1.91 -0.96 7.31
CA ILE A 404 -1.34 -2.28 7.03
C ILE A 404 -2.19 -3.31 7.76
N PHE A 405 -2.80 -4.22 7.01
CA PHE A 405 -3.52 -5.36 7.52
C PHE A 405 -2.66 -6.62 7.42
N VAL A 406 -2.42 -7.30 8.54
CA VAL A 406 -1.70 -8.57 8.58
C VAL A 406 -2.69 -9.64 9.04
N LYS A 407 -3.00 -10.61 8.17
CA LYS A 407 -3.84 -11.76 8.53
C LYS A 407 -3.14 -12.66 9.53
N ASP A 408 -3.92 -13.51 10.20
CA ASP A 408 -3.45 -14.44 11.24
C ASP A 408 -2.24 -15.31 10.83
N THR A 409 -2.03 -15.55 9.53
CA THR A 409 -0.95 -16.38 8.99
C THR A 409 0.20 -15.56 8.38
N GLY A 410 0.04 -14.25 8.26
CA GLY A 410 0.99 -13.34 7.64
C GLY A 410 2.04 -12.85 8.61
N THR A 411 3.17 -12.42 8.08
CA THR A 411 4.28 -11.87 8.87
C THR A 411 4.69 -10.51 8.33
N PHE A 412 4.63 -9.48 9.17
CA PHE A 412 5.15 -8.15 8.86
C PHE A 412 6.35 -7.85 9.76
N ILE A 413 7.51 -7.63 9.16
CA ILE A 413 8.76 -7.31 9.85
C ILE A 413 9.18 -5.91 9.42
N ASN A 414 9.36 -5.00 10.37
CA ASN A 414 9.90 -3.67 10.11
C ASN A 414 11.20 -3.42 10.87
N ASN A 415 12.30 -3.46 10.14
CA ASN A 415 13.65 -3.10 10.58
C ASN A 415 14.09 -1.71 10.03
N GLY A 416 13.27 -1.09 9.17
CA GLY A 416 13.47 0.23 8.60
C GLY A 416 12.52 1.29 9.16
N MET A 417 12.30 2.36 8.41
CA MET A 417 11.38 3.44 8.79
C MET A 417 9.94 3.08 8.39
N LEU A 418 9.01 3.33 9.30
CA LEU A 418 7.57 3.28 9.05
C LEU A 418 6.94 4.61 9.51
N SER A 419 6.18 5.27 8.64
CA SER A 419 5.47 6.52 8.96
C SER A 419 4.02 6.47 8.47
N GLY A 420 3.10 7.05 9.25
CA GLY A 420 1.70 7.29 8.87
C GLY A 420 0.76 6.07 8.91
N ALA A 421 1.28 4.85 9.00
CA ALA A 421 0.50 3.67 9.39
C ALA A 421 0.73 3.32 10.87
N GLU A 422 -0.36 3.02 11.56
CA GLU A 422 -0.32 1.99 12.59
C GLU A 422 -0.31 0.66 11.83
N ALA A 423 0.86 0.01 11.73
CA ALA A 423 0.83 -1.41 11.43
C ALA A 423 0.08 -2.04 12.60
N ASN A 424 -1.08 -2.64 12.34
CA ASN A 424 -1.65 -3.55 13.33
C ASN A 424 -0.60 -4.65 13.49
N GLU A 425 0.21 -4.56 14.56
CA GLU A 425 0.95 -5.71 15.05
C GLU A 425 -0.11 -6.78 15.31
N GLN A 426 -0.24 -7.69 14.33
CA GLN A 426 -1.17 -8.81 14.25
C GLN A 426 -2.62 -8.44 14.52
N GLY A 427 -3.46 -8.39 13.47
CA GLY A 427 -4.92 -8.22 13.52
C GLY A 427 -5.54 -8.43 14.89
N ASN A 428 -5.43 -7.45 15.78
CA ASN A 428 -5.72 -7.66 17.19
C ASN A 428 -7.21 -7.52 17.45
N THR A 429 -8.00 -7.23 16.43
CA THR A 429 -9.42 -7.02 16.54
C THR A 429 -10.16 -8.28 16.12
N VAL A 430 -11.22 -8.60 16.87
CA VAL A 430 -12.14 -9.68 16.53
C VAL A 430 -13.08 -9.20 15.43
N GLU A 431 -13.03 -9.87 14.28
CA GLU A 431 -13.99 -9.66 13.20
C GLU A 431 -15.28 -10.44 13.45
N PHE A 432 -16.42 -9.74 13.35
CA PHE A 432 -17.75 -10.33 13.46
C PHE A 432 -18.44 -10.35 12.10
N ASN A 433 -18.73 -11.56 11.61
CA ASN A 433 -19.51 -11.78 10.39
C ASN A 433 -21.00 -12.04 10.68
N ASP A 434 -21.44 -11.77 11.92
CA ASP A 434 -22.80 -11.89 12.40
C ASP A 434 -23.09 -10.76 13.40
N GLU A 435 -23.91 -9.81 12.98
CA GLU A 435 -24.25 -8.61 13.76
C GLU A 435 -24.98 -8.97 15.07
N ILE A 436 -25.76 -10.06 15.09
CA ILE A 436 -26.49 -10.50 16.28
C ILE A 436 -25.52 -11.07 17.31
N LEU A 437 -24.53 -11.85 16.86
CA LEU A 437 -23.43 -12.34 17.69
C LEU A 437 -22.65 -11.18 18.31
N GLU A 438 -22.24 -10.22 17.48
CA GLU A 438 -21.49 -9.04 17.94
C GLU A 438 -22.26 -8.29 19.03
N ASN A 439 -23.54 -7.99 18.77
CA ASN A 439 -24.38 -7.27 19.72
C ASN A 439 -24.53 -8.00 21.06
N LYS A 440 -24.72 -9.31 21.05
CA LYS A 440 -24.80 -10.12 22.29
C LYS A 440 -23.47 -10.16 23.04
N ILE A 441 -22.34 -10.28 22.34
CA ILE A 441 -21.00 -10.25 22.94
C ILE A 441 -20.70 -8.88 23.53
N ARG A 442 -20.99 -7.79 22.81
CA ARG A 442 -20.84 -6.42 23.31
C ARG A 442 -21.65 -6.18 24.57
N ALA A 443 -22.90 -6.66 24.59
CA ALA A 443 -23.74 -6.60 25.78
C ALA A 443 -23.13 -7.40 26.95
N ALA A 444 -22.65 -8.62 26.70
CA ALA A 444 -22.01 -9.45 27.73
C ALA A 444 -20.72 -8.82 28.27
N MET A 445 -19.95 -8.13 27.43
CA MET A 445 -18.71 -7.44 27.79
C MET A 445 -18.93 -6.03 28.36
N SER A 446 -20.18 -5.53 28.39
CA SER A 446 -20.49 -4.14 28.71
C SER A 446 -19.71 -3.11 27.87
N LYS A 447 -19.49 -3.43 26.58
CA LYS A 447 -18.71 -2.62 25.63
C LYS A 447 -19.53 -2.31 24.37
N PRO A 448 -20.41 -1.29 24.41
CA PRO A 448 -21.32 -0.99 23.30
C PRO A 448 -20.59 -0.46 22.05
N ASP A 449 -19.49 0.27 22.25
CA ASP A 449 -18.75 0.95 21.18
C ASP A 449 -17.27 0.56 21.14
N GLY A 450 -16.62 0.85 20.02
CA GLY A 450 -15.18 0.60 19.80
C GLY A 450 -14.85 -0.84 19.42
N GLU A 451 -13.60 -1.09 19.05
CA GLU A 451 -13.13 -2.40 18.64
C GLU A 451 -13.06 -3.38 19.82
N ILE A 452 -13.35 -4.67 19.58
CA ILE A 452 -13.09 -5.75 20.55
C ILE A 452 -11.76 -6.38 20.17
N THR A 453 -10.78 -6.30 21.06
CA THR A 453 -9.47 -6.91 20.82
C THR A 453 -9.49 -8.43 21.10
N LYS A 454 -8.54 -9.18 20.56
CA LYS A 454 -8.37 -10.62 20.80
C LYS A 454 -7.99 -10.89 22.25
N GLU A 455 -7.22 -10.01 22.91
CA GLU A 455 -6.99 -10.14 24.36
C GLU A 455 -8.28 -9.91 25.16
N GLU A 456 -9.08 -8.91 24.81
CA GLU A 456 -10.37 -8.68 25.46
C GLU A 456 -11.31 -9.87 25.28
N ALA A 457 -11.38 -10.43 24.06
CA ALA A 457 -12.14 -11.65 23.79
C ALA A 457 -11.60 -12.86 24.56
N ALA A 458 -10.27 -13.03 24.60
CA ALA A 458 -9.63 -14.09 25.37
C ALA A 458 -9.81 -13.90 26.88
N ALA A 459 -10.09 -12.69 27.39
CA ALA A 459 -10.37 -12.48 28.81
C ALA A 459 -11.78 -12.96 29.23
N VAL A 460 -12.69 -13.16 28.28
CA VAL A 460 -14.07 -13.60 28.56
C VAL A 460 -14.08 -15.09 28.92
N THR A 461 -14.68 -15.41 30.06
CA THR A 461 -14.79 -16.78 30.58
C THR A 461 -16.22 -17.33 30.55
N PHE A 462 -17.22 -16.48 30.36
CA PHE A 462 -18.64 -16.84 30.36
C PHE A 462 -19.36 -16.07 29.25
N LEU A 463 -20.17 -16.77 28.45
CA LEU A 463 -21.07 -16.17 27.47
C LEU A 463 -22.42 -16.88 27.47
N ASP A 464 -23.49 -16.13 27.74
CA ASP A 464 -24.86 -16.54 27.44
C ASP A 464 -25.32 -15.85 26.15
N LEU A 465 -25.33 -16.61 25.06
CA LEU A 465 -25.74 -16.17 23.74
C LEU A 465 -27.12 -16.71 23.37
N SER A 466 -27.83 -17.33 24.32
CA SER A 466 -29.12 -17.96 24.07
C SER A 466 -30.20 -16.95 23.71
N ASN A 467 -31.21 -17.41 22.98
CA ASN A 467 -32.50 -16.71 22.88
C ASN A 467 -33.50 -17.31 23.88
N LYS A 468 -34.53 -16.54 24.23
CA LYS A 468 -35.51 -16.97 25.24
C LYS A 468 -36.43 -18.08 24.72
N SER A 469 -36.64 -18.16 23.40
CA SER A 469 -37.52 -19.15 22.79
C SER A 469 -37.18 -19.41 21.31
N PHE A 470 -37.77 -20.47 20.76
CA PHE A 470 -37.74 -20.78 19.34
C PHE A 470 -38.40 -19.68 18.48
N ASP A 471 -39.43 -19.03 18.98
CA ASP A 471 -40.11 -17.93 18.30
C ASP A 471 -39.18 -16.71 18.19
N ASP A 472 -38.43 -16.42 19.26
CA ASP A 472 -37.46 -15.31 19.27
C ASP A 472 -36.36 -15.54 18.23
N MET A 473 -35.85 -16.77 18.12
CA MET A 473 -34.84 -17.15 17.12
C MET A 473 -35.32 -16.91 15.68
N ASN A 474 -36.58 -17.22 15.39
CA ASN A 474 -37.18 -17.10 14.05
C ASN A 474 -37.72 -15.69 13.74
N SER A 475 -37.64 -14.76 14.69
CA SER A 475 -37.92 -13.35 14.42
C SER A 475 -36.92 -12.78 13.41
N LYS A 476 -37.31 -11.69 12.73
CA LYS A 476 -36.57 -11.12 11.59
C LYS A 476 -35.07 -10.88 11.84
N ASN A 477 -34.65 -10.71 13.11
CA ASN A 477 -33.26 -10.50 13.54
C ASN A 477 -32.90 -11.31 14.81
N GLY A 478 -33.45 -12.51 14.99
CA GLY A 478 -33.42 -13.22 16.27
C GLY A 478 -32.22 -14.14 16.52
N GLY A 479 -31.88 -15.00 15.55
CA GLY A 479 -30.91 -16.07 15.73
C GLY A 479 -29.51 -15.75 15.20
N ILE A 480 -28.49 -16.03 16.01
CA ILE A 480 -27.09 -16.12 15.54
C ILE A 480 -27.00 -17.23 14.49
N ARG A 481 -26.30 -16.98 13.38
CA ARG A 481 -26.04 -17.93 12.30
C ARG A 481 -24.57 -18.29 12.19
N ASN A 482 -23.68 -17.30 12.34
CA ASN A 482 -22.24 -17.49 12.19
C ASN A 482 -21.52 -17.18 13.51
N ILE A 483 -20.86 -18.20 14.06
CA ILE A 483 -20.08 -18.11 15.30
C ILE A 483 -18.57 -18.06 15.09
N GLY A 484 -18.10 -17.69 13.89
CA GLY A 484 -16.69 -17.66 13.51
C GLY A 484 -15.80 -16.88 14.47
N ALA A 485 -16.32 -15.78 15.04
CA ALA A 485 -15.61 -14.96 16.02
C ALA A 485 -15.31 -15.69 17.34
N LEU A 486 -16.08 -16.74 17.71
CA LEU A 486 -15.88 -17.46 18.96
C LEU A 486 -14.51 -18.16 19.05
N LYS A 487 -13.82 -18.40 17.93
CA LYS A 487 -12.47 -18.98 17.92
C LYS A 487 -11.44 -18.16 18.73
N TYR A 488 -11.68 -16.88 18.94
CA TYR A 488 -10.80 -15.99 19.70
C TYR A 488 -11.08 -15.97 21.22
N PHE A 489 -12.18 -16.58 21.68
CA PHE A 489 -12.59 -16.61 23.09
C PHE A 489 -11.93 -17.78 23.83
N THR A 490 -10.60 -17.88 23.74
CA THR A 490 -9.84 -19.10 24.08
C THR A 490 -9.86 -19.47 25.57
N ASN A 491 -10.29 -18.57 26.45
CA ASN A 491 -10.47 -18.86 27.88
C ASN A 491 -11.93 -19.06 28.31
N LEU A 492 -12.84 -19.19 27.34
CA LEU A 492 -14.25 -19.46 27.61
C LEU A 492 -14.41 -20.78 28.37
N LYS A 493 -15.13 -20.74 29.49
CA LYS A 493 -15.45 -21.88 30.34
C LYS A 493 -16.90 -22.28 30.25
N GLU A 494 -17.80 -21.32 30.07
CA GLU A 494 -19.23 -21.55 30.02
C GLU A 494 -19.82 -20.86 28.79
N LEU A 495 -20.54 -21.62 27.98
CA LEU A 495 -21.15 -21.14 26.75
C LEU A 495 -22.58 -21.69 26.60
N ASN A 496 -23.54 -20.80 26.45
CA ASN A 496 -24.92 -21.17 26.08
C ASN A 496 -25.27 -20.61 24.70
N LEU A 497 -25.54 -21.49 23.75
CA LEU A 497 -25.93 -21.19 22.36
C LEU A 497 -27.41 -21.48 22.09
N SER A 498 -28.19 -21.84 23.10
CA SER A 498 -29.55 -22.36 22.92
C SER A 498 -30.46 -21.40 22.13
N PHE A 499 -31.33 -21.96 21.29
CA PHE A 499 -32.28 -21.24 20.43
C PHE A 499 -31.59 -20.26 19.47
N ASN A 500 -30.59 -20.73 18.72
CA ASN A 500 -29.93 -19.99 17.63
C ASN A 500 -29.91 -20.82 16.34
N ASN A 501 -29.74 -20.17 15.19
CA ASN A 501 -29.75 -20.81 13.87
C ASN A 501 -28.33 -21.18 13.40
N ILE A 502 -27.54 -21.78 14.28
CA ILE A 502 -26.14 -22.15 14.06
C ILE A 502 -26.09 -23.57 13.48
N SER A 503 -25.36 -23.75 12.38
CA SER A 503 -25.20 -25.06 11.72
C SER A 503 -23.76 -25.58 11.71
N ASP A 504 -22.78 -24.72 11.96
CA ASP A 504 -21.35 -25.05 11.96
C ASP A 504 -20.71 -24.75 13.33
N PHE A 505 -20.17 -25.80 13.96
CA PHE A 505 -19.45 -25.74 15.24
C PHE A 505 -17.93 -25.74 15.07
N SER A 506 -17.39 -25.69 13.84
CA SER A 506 -15.94 -25.60 13.59
C SER A 506 -15.22 -24.53 14.42
N PRO A 507 -15.80 -23.35 14.74
CA PRO A 507 -15.12 -22.35 15.57
C PRO A 507 -14.93 -22.76 17.04
N LEU A 508 -15.63 -23.79 17.52
CA LEU A 508 -15.56 -24.28 18.90
C LEU A 508 -14.41 -25.27 19.14
N ALA A 509 -13.81 -25.83 18.09
CA ALA A 509 -12.84 -26.92 18.20
C ALA A 509 -11.59 -26.56 19.04
N GLY A 510 -11.20 -25.28 19.06
CA GLY A 510 -10.06 -24.78 19.82
C GLY A 510 -10.36 -24.38 21.27
N LEU A 511 -11.62 -24.41 21.72
CA LEU A 511 -12.03 -23.90 23.03
C LEU A 511 -11.78 -24.91 24.16
N THR A 512 -10.55 -25.41 24.28
CA THR A 512 -10.19 -26.55 25.16
C THR A 512 -10.37 -26.29 26.66
N LYS A 513 -10.69 -25.05 27.06
CA LYS A 513 -11.00 -24.65 28.44
C LYS A 513 -12.49 -24.68 28.77
N LEU A 514 -13.35 -25.03 27.80
CA LEU A 514 -14.80 -25.08 28.00
C LEU A 514 -15.17 -26.21 28.97
N GLU A 515 -15.88 -25.84 30.03
CA GLU A 515 -16.34 -26.68 31.14
C GLU A 515 -17.86 -26.92 31.05
N SER A 516 -18.62 -25.99 30.46
CA SER A 516 -20.08 -26.11 30.30
C SER A 516 -20.52 -25.63 28.92
N LEU A 517 -21.30 -26.46 28.21
CA LEU A 517 -21.87 -26.13 26.91
C LEU A 517 -23.35 -26.53 26.82
N GLY A 518 -24.21 -25.54 26.54
CA GLY A 518 -25.63 -25.73 26.24
C GLY A 518 -26.00 -25.26 24.83
N PHE A 519 -26.74 -26.06 24.06
CA PHE A 519 -27.14 -25.69 22.68
C PHE A 519 -28.49 -26.26 22.24
N SER A 520 -29.48 -26.24 23.14
CA SER A 520 -30.85 -26.69 22.84
C SER A 520 -31.48 -25.88 21.71
N GLY A 521 -32.19 -26.52 20.77
CA GLY A 521 -32.87 -25.84 19.67
C GLY A 521 -31.92 -25.20 18.64
N VAL A 522 -30.72 -25.75 18.45
CA VAL A 522 -29.73 -25.31 17.45
C VAL A 522 -29.66 -26.33 16.30
N PRO A 523 -29.75 -25.94 15.02
CA PRO A 523 -29.77 -26.88 13.88
C PRO A 523 -28.38 -27.38 13.45
N VAL A 524 -27.50 -27.68 14.42
CA VAL A 524 -26.18 -28.26 14.16
C VAL A 524 -26.32 -29.76 13.84
N LYS A 525 -25.53 -30.24 12.86
CA LYS A 525 -25.52 -31.66 12.43
C LYS A 525 -24.22 -32.39 12.74
N ASP A 526 -23.10 -31.66 12.76
CA ASP A 526 -21.78 -32.24 13.03
C ASP A 526 -21.27 -31.77 14.39
N LEU A 527 -21.17 -32.73 15.33
CA LEU A 527 -20.60 -32.50 16.66
C LEU A 527 -19.13 -32.94 16.73
N SER A 528 -18.52 -33.39 15.63
CA SER A 528 -17.10 -33.72 15.59
C SER A 528 -16.16 -32.58 16.03
N PRO A 529 -16.49 -31.28 15.83
CA PRO A 529 -15.68 -30.18 16.39
C PRO A 529 -15.61 -30.17 17.92
N LEU A 530 -16.54 -30.82 18.63
CA LEU A 530 -16.50 -30.92 20.09
C LEU A 530 -15.49 -31.99 20.59
N LYS A 531 -14.96 -32.81 19.66
CA LYS A 531 -13.96 -33.82 19.97
C LYS A 531 -12.67 -33.13 20.41
N GLY A 532 -12.25 -33.38 21.65
CA GLY A 532 -11.07 -32.76 22.26
C GLY A 532 -11.37 -31.71 23.33
N LEU A 533 -12.64 -31.40 23.62
CA LEU A 533 -13.05 -30.55 24.76
C LEU A 533 -12.90 -31.29 26.10
N THR A 534 -11.67 -31.65 26.45
CA THR A 534 -11.32 -32.53 27.59
C THR A 534 -11.66 -31.95 28.98
N LYS A 535 -11.94 -30.65 29.06
CA LYS A 535 -12.32 -29.95 30.30
C LYS A 535 -13.83 -29.92 30.56
N MET A 536 -14.65 -30.45 29.64
CA MET A 536 -16.10 -30.46 29.77
C MET A 536 -16.55 -31.18 31.06
N ILE A 537 -17.45 -30.53 31.81
CA ILE A 537 -18.08 -31.00 33.04
C ILE A 537 -19.59 -31.17 32.80
N CYS A 538 -20.21 -30.25 32.06
CA CYS A 538 -21.64 -30.26 31.77
C CYS A 538 -21.91 -30.07 30.27
N LEU A 539 -22.66 -30.99 29.66
CA LEU A 539 -23.07 -30.90 28.27
C LEU A 539 -24.58 -31.14 28.15
N THR A 540 -25.31 -30.13 27.65
CA THR A 540 -26.78 -30.20 27.55
C THR A 540 -27.29 -29.78 26.18
N PHE A 541 -28.24 -30.53 25.63
CA PHE A 541 -28.96 -30.16 24.41
C PHE A 541 -30.33 -30.85 24.29
N ASP A 542 -31.31 -30.10 23.79
CA ASP A 542 -32.67 -30.57 23.48
C ASP A 542 -33.04 -30.19 22.04
N PHE A 543 -33.37 -31.18 21.22
CA PHE A 543 -33.77 -31.00 19.82
C PHE A 543 -35.29 -31.00 19.59
N ASN A 544 -36.12 -31.00 20.63
CA ASN A 544 -37.58 -30.93 20.49
C ASN A 544 -38.08 -29.75 19.69
N TYR A 545 -37.35 -28.63 19.75
CA TYR A 545 -37.69 -27.40 19.07
C TYR A 545 -37.10 -27.31 17.66
N ALA A 546 -36.40 -28.35 17.19
CA ALA A 546 -35.87 -28.46 15.84
C ALA A 546 -36.38 -29.77 15.15
N PRO A 547 -37.69 -29.90 14.89
CA PRO A 547 -38.32 -31.17 14.50
C PRO A 547 -37.85 -31.73 13.14
N GLU A 548 -37.25 -30.92 12.26
CA GLU A 548 -36.60 -31.43 11.04
C GLU A 548 -35.28 -32.19 11.32
N GLN A 549 -34.74 -32.09 12.54
CA GLN A 549 -33.46 -32.68 12.96
C GLN A 549 -33.60 -33.60 14.20
N GLY A 550 -34.66 -33.44 15.00
CA GLY A 550 -35.02 -34.33 16.10
C GLY A 550 -35.49 -35.70 15.60
N HIS A 551 -34.98 -36.77 16.21
CA HIS A 551 -35.16 -38.21 15.92
C HIS A 551 -34.13 -38.91 15.01
N ASN A 552 -33.22 -38.23 14.29
CA ASN A 552 -32.28 -38.90 13.36
C ASN A 552 -30.78 -38.50 13.47
N GLY A 553 -30.38 -37.62 14.41
CA GLY A 553 -29.12 -36.85 14.30
C GLY A 553 -27.82 -37.56 14.71
N TYR A 554 -27.77 -38.24 15.85
CA TYR A 554 -26.50 -38.69 16.43
C TYR A 554 -26.51 -40.17 16.80
N ALA A 555 -26.34 -41.05 15.82
CA ALA A 555 -26.36 -42.50 16.04
C ALA A 555 -25.35 -42.96 17.12
N SER A 556 -24.25 -42.22 17.29
CA SER A 556 -23.17 -42.49 18.24
C SER A 556 -22.77 -41.23 19.01
N LEU A 557 -22.21 -41.45 20.21
CA LEU A 557 -21.62 -40.45 21.10
C LEU A 557 -20.09 -40.36 20.97
N ASP A 558 -19.48 -40.79 19.87
CA ASP A 558 -18.01 -40.83 19.74
C ASP A 558 -17.31 -39.47 19.91
N PHE A 559 -18.00 -38.37 19.60
CA PHE A 559 -17.47 -37.01 19.75
C PHE A 559 -17.12 -36.65 21.20
N MET A 560 -17.75 -37.29 22.20
CA MET A 560 -17.52 -37.03 23.63
C MET A 560 -16.57 -38.04 24.30
N SER A 561 -15.95 -38.94 23.53
CA SER A 561 -15.04 -39.99 24.05
C SER A 561 -13.87 -39.44 24.89
N ASP A 562 -13.40 -38.23 24.58
CA ASP A 562 -12.29 -37.54 25.25
C ASP A 562 -12.71 -36.68 26.47
N MET A 563 -14.02 -36.53 26.72
CA MET A 563 -14.57 -35.69 27.81
C MET A 563 -14.48 -36.40 29.17
N LYS A 564 -13.29 -36.82 29.58
CA LYS A 564 -13.07 -37.62 30.81
C LYS A 564 -13.45 -36.92 32.12
N ASN A 565 -13.69 -35.60 32.07
CA ASN A 565 -14.15 -34.81 33.21
C ASN A 565 -15.68 -34.64 33.26
N LEU A 566 -16.43 -35.17 32.30
CA LEU A 566 -17.87 -34.97 32.20
C LEU A 566 -18.59 -35.59 33.39
N GLU A 567 -19.40 -34.78 34.07
CA GLU A 567 -20.17 -35.14 35.26
C GLU A 567 -21.68 -35.20 34.96
N ILE A 568 -22.14 -34.29 34.10
CA ILE A 568 -23.55 -34.12 33.73
C ILE A 568 -23.67 -34.19 32.21
N PHE A 569 -24.51 -35.11 31.73
CA PHE A 569 -24.86 -35.23 30.32
C PHE A 569 -26.38 -35.29 30.14
N GLU A 570 -26.93 -34.30 29.46
CA GLU A 570 -28.36 -34.24 29.15
C GLU A 570 -28.58 -34.11 27.64
N ALA A 571 -29.30 -35.07 27.06
CA ALA A 571 -29.64 -35.05 25.65
C ALA A 571 -31.10 -35.48 25.45
N ARG A 572 -31.89 -34.61 24.81
CA ARG A 572 -33.29 -34.87 24.51
C ARG A 572 -33.56 -34.81 23.00
N SER A 573 -34.32 -35.79 22.50
CA SER A 573 -34.75 -35.87 21.10
C SER A 573 -33.60 -35.91 20.06
N ALA A 574 -32.44 -36.44 20.45
CA ALA A 574 -31.21 -36.44 19.64
C ALA A 574 -31.02 -37.69 18.76
N GLY A 575 -31.88 -38.71 18.91
CA GLY A 575 -31.80 -39.96 18.14
C GLY A 575 -30.58 -40.82 18.47
N ILE A 576 -30.09 -40.74 19.72
CA ILE A 576 -28.92 -41.48 20.20
C ILE A 576 -29.26 -42.96 20.34
N LYS A 577 -28.56 -43.80 19.57
CA LYS A 577 -28.76 -45.26 19.57
C LYS A 577 -27.64 -46.00 20.30
N ASP A 578 -26.40 -45.58 20.08
CA ASP A 578 -25.23 -46.15 20.74
C ASP A 578 -24.78 -45.25 21.91
N ILE A 579 -24.92 -45.80 23.13
CA ILE A 579 -24.52 -45.14 24.37
C ILE A 579 -23.24 -45.75 24.96
N SER A 580 -22.54 -46.62 24.24
CA SER A 580 -21.35 -47.33 24.74
C SER A 580 -20.25 -46.39 25.21
N THR A 581 -20.11 -45.22 24.58
CA THR A 581 -19.15 -44.17 24.99
C THR A 581 -19.33 -43.74 26.44
N LEU A 582 -20.56 -43.71 26.97
CA LEU A 582 -20.83 -43.31 28.35
C LEU A 582 -20.13 -44.22 29.37
N GLY A 583 -19.95 -45.51 29.06
CA GLY A 583 -19.23 -46.44 29.92
C GLY A 583 -17.76 -46.08 30.15
N ASN A 584 -17.18 -45.24 29.29
CA ASN A 584 -15.78 -44.81 29.37
C ASN A 584 -15.59 -43.43 30.05
N LEU A 585 -16.66 -42.83 30.57
CA LEU A 585 -16.67 -41.51 31.21
C LEU A 585 -16.92 -41.66 32.71
N THR A 586 -15.85 -41.94 33.45
CA THR A 586 -15.91 -42.40 34.86
C THR A 586 -16.37 -41.36 35.87
N LYS A 587 -16.53 -40.09 35.47
CA LYS A 587 -17.01 -39.01 36.35
C LYS A 587 -18.50 -38.72 36.23
N LEU A 588 -19.19 -39.35 35.28
CA LEU A 588 -20.63 -39.18 35.10
C LEU A 588 -21.38 -39.63 36.36
N TRP A 589 -22.15 -38.71 36.93
CA TRP A 589 -23.09 -39.03 38.01
C TRP A 589 -24.54 -38.65 37.64
N SER A 590 -24.73 -37.81 36.62
CA SER A 590 -26.04 -37.42 36.09
C SER A 590 -26.11 -37.65 34.59
N VAL A 591 -27.03 -38.50 34.15
CA VAL A 591 -27.30 -38.78 32.73
C VAL A 591 -28.80 -38.72 32.50
N PHE A 592 -29.25 -37.78 31.66
CA PHE A 592 -30.64 -37.66 31.24
C PHE A 592 -30.76 -37.84 29.73
N LEU A 593 -31.32 -38.98 29.32
CA LEU A 593 -31.60 -39.29 27.91
C LEU A 593 -33.10 -39.51 27.74
N THR A 594 -33.79 -38.55 27.11
CA THR A 594 -35.24 -38.62 26.90
C THR A 594 -35.59 -38.47 25.42
N GLU A 595 -36.66 -39.14 24.98
CA GLU A 595 -37.18 -39.04 23.60
C GLU A 595 -36.16 -39.38 22.49
N ASN A 596 -35.16 -40.24 22.80
CA ASN A 596 -34.06 -40.62 21.90
C ASN A 596 -34.30 -41.89 21.05
N LEU A 597 -35.48 -42.53 21.15
CA LEU A 597 -35.82 -43.82 20.51
C LEU A 597 -36.78 -43.70 19.34
#